data_AF-A0AAP2BJW1-F1
#
_entry.id   AF-A0AAP2BJW1-F1
#
_cell.length_a   1.000
_cell.length_b   1.000
_cell.length_c   1.000
_cell.angle_alpha   90.00
_cell.angle_beta   90.00
_cell.angle_gamma   90.00
#
_symmetry.space_group_name_H-M   'P 1'
#
loop_
_entity.id
_entity.type
_entity.pdbx_description
1 polymer ?
#
loop_
_entity_poly.entity_id
_entity_poly.type
_entity_poly.pdbx_seq_one_letter_code
_entity_poly.pdbx_strand_id
1 'polypeptide(L)'
;MFNNKAGLLVGSEYHESLISFIKKESESGRISMKKYHRFTFFKWALVLLCLVSVSAFTTSLYLFIRDGSLSGIAGTAGFGFILIMLTTVLSILSFGLQSKIECIDDRFDDDSLLRLFTHGAPDDVIDNIIRALGRTGELNYAEVYDIYWLCSRTSDGIDKTSLLGEHYEQVKKRVRNRNFIKGHG
;
A
#
# COMPACT_ATOMS: atom_id res chain seq x y z
N MET A 1 21.62 16.79 13.86
CA MET A 1 22.41 16.10 12.83
C MET A 1 21.79 14.72 12.59
N PHE A 2 21.18 14.55 11.41
CA PHE A 2 20.77 13.33 10.67
C PHE A 2 20.31 12.08 11.49
N ASN A 3 19.14 11.46 11.29
CA ASN A 3 18.34 11.33 10.07
C ASN A 3 16.96 10.71 10.41
N ASN A 4 15.94 11.55 10.66
CA ASN A 4 14.53 11.13 10.75
C ASN A 4 13.96 10.91 9.33
N LYS A 5 14.48 9.92 8.60
CA LYS A 5 13.93 9.53 7.29
C LYS A 5 12.72 8.61 7.50
N ALA A 6 11.54 9.18 7.25
CA ALA A 6 10.31 8.50 6.86
C ALA A 6 9.62 7.58 7.89
N GLY A 7 9.67 7.93 9.18
CA GLY A 7 8.63 7.54 10.11
C GLY A 7 7.50 8.57 10.05
N LEU A 8 6.41 8.25 9.35
CA LEU A 8 5.16 9.00 9.38
C LEU A 8 4.72 9.19 10.84
N LEU A 9 4.92 10.37 11.41
CA LEU A 9 4.11 10.84 12.54
C LEU A 9 2.81 11.36 11.92
N VAL A 10 1.79 10.52 12.09
CA VAL A 10 0.42 10.66 11.58
C VAL A 10 -0.39 11.48 12.59
N GLY A 11 -1.23 12.41 12.11
CA GLY A 11 -2.43 12.83 12.82
C GLY A 11 -3.36 11.64 13.03
N SER A 12 -3.15 10.91 14.13
CA SER A 12 -3.64 9.54 14.35
C SER A 12 -5.14 9.40 14.20
N GLU A 13 -5.91 10.42 14.54
CA GLU A 13 -7.38 10.38 14.55
C GLU A 13 -7.98 10.18 13.15
N TYR A 14 -7.48 10.88 12.13
CA TYR A 14 -7.97 10.72 10.75
C TYR A 14 -7.71 9.31 10.22
N HIS A 15 -6.51 8.80 10.48
CA HIS A 15 -6.10 7.48 10.01
C HIS A 15 -6.83 6.36 10.75
N GLU A 16 -6.97 6.47 12.07
CA GLU A 16 -7.70 5.51 12.91
C GLU A 16 -9.19 5.52 12.61
N SER A 17 -9.78 6.69 12.34
CA SER A 17 -11.17 6.83 11.89
C SER A 17 -11.41 6.06 10.59
N LEU A 18 -10.56 6.27 9.57
CA LEU A 18 -10.68 5.55 8.30
C LEU A 18 -10.46 4.04 8.45
N ILE A 19 -9.46 3.62 9.24
CA ILE A 19 -9.20 2.19 9.48
C ILE A 19 -10.37 1.52 10.16
N SER A 20 -10.91 2.13 11.21
CA SER A 20 -12.01 1.58 11.99
C SER A 20 -13.29 1.49 11.15
N PHE A 21 -13.55 2.49 10.31
CA PHE A 21 -14.67 2.46 9.36
C PHE A 21 -14.53 1.31 8.35
N ILE A 22 -13.37 1.18 7.68
CA ILE A 22 -13.14 0.12 6.70
C ILE A 22 -13.21 -1.26 7.34
N LYS A 23 -12.74 -1.41 8.59
CA LYS A 23 -12.85 -2.66 9.34
C LYS A 23 -14.31 -3.02 9.56
N LYS A 24 -15.15 -2.07 10.00
CA LYS A 24 -16.58 -2.27 10.24
C LYS A 24 -17.35 -2.59 8.94
N GLU A 25 -17.04 -1.91 7.85
CA GLU A 25 -17.62 -2.19 6.53
C GLU A 25 -17.21 -3.58 6.00
N SER A 26 -15.97 -4.00 6.26
CA SER A 26 -15.50 -5.35 5.92
C SER A 26 -16.18 -6.43 6.77
N GLU A 27 -16.36 -6.21 8.08
CA GLU A 27 -17.01 -7.17 8.98
C GLU A 27 -18.51 -7.30 8.70
N SER A 28 -19.15 -6.22 8.25
CA SER A 28 -20.55 -6.22 7.83
C SER A 28 -20.77 -6.79 6.41
N GLY A 29 -19.70 -7.19 5.71
CA GLY A 29 -19.75 -7.78 4.38
C GLY A 29 -20.12 -6.80 3.26
N ARG A 30 -20.12 -5.49 3.55
CA ARG A 30 -20.41 -4.42 2.58
C ARG A 30 -19.24 -4.15 1.65
N ILE A 31 -18.03 -4.49 2.09
CA ILE A 31 -16.81 -4.40 1.29
C ILE A 31 -16.20 -5.78 1.06
N SER A 32 -15.90 -6.08 -0.20
CA SER A 32 -15.18 -7.27 -0.64
C SER A 32 -13.67 -7.09 -0.52
N MET A 33 -13.06 -7.77 0.46
CA MET A 33 -11.60 -7.82 0.65
C MET A 33 -10.92 -8.99 -0.10
N LYS A 34 -11.60 -9.64 -1.05
CA LYS A 34 -11.07 -10.82 -1.75
C LYS A 34 -9.75 -10.54 -2.47
N LYS A 35 -9.64 -9.39 -3.12
CA LYS A 35 -8.43 -8.96 -3.84
C LYS A 35 -7.28 -8.70 -2.86
N TYR A 36 -7.58 -8.09 -1.72
CA TYR A 36 -6.63 -7.85 -0.64
C TYR A 36 -6.06 -9.16 -0.08
N HIS A 37 -6.91 -10.15 0.18
CA HIS A 37 -6.45 -11.47 0.64
C HIS A 37 -5.56 -12.17 -0.38
N ARG A 38 -5.92 -12.13 -1.67
CA ARG A 38 -5.09 -12.70 -2.74
C ARG A 38 -3.72 -12.00 -2.83
N PHE A 39 -3.70 -10.67 -2.73
CA PHE A 39 -2.48 -9.88 -2.74
C PHE A 39 -1.59 -10.16 -1.51
N THR A 40 -2.22 -10.28 -0.34
CA THR A 40 -1.54 -10.61 0.92
C THR A 40 -0.95 -12.01 0.86
N PHE A 41 -1.71 -12.99 0.36
CA PHE A 41 -1.23 -14.35 0.16
C PHE A 41 -0.03 -14.41 -0.80
N PHE A 42 -0.13 -13.74 -1.96
CA PHE A 42 0.97 -13.69 -2.93
C PHE A 42 2.24 -13.10 -2.32
N LYS A 43 2.11 -12.03 -1.51
CA LYS A 43 3.22 -11.43 -0.77
C LYS A 43 3.85 -12.40 0.22
N TRP A 44 3.05 -13.09 1.05
CA TRP A 44 3.56 -14.07 2.00
C TRP A 44 4.27 -15.24 1.30
N ALA A 45 3.74 -15.69 0.15
CA ALA A 45 4.42 -16.67 -0.68
C ALA A 45 5.79 -16.17 -1.17
N LEU A 46 5.87 -14.89 -1.55
CA LEU A 46 7.13 -14.28 -2.01
C LEU A 46 8.15 -14.11 -0.88
N VAL A 47 7.70 -13.78 0.34
CA VAL A 47 8.53 -13.77 1.55
C VAL A 47 9.06 -15.17 1.88
N LEU A 48 8.20 -16.19 1.80
CA LEU A 48 8.61 -17.58 2.00
C LEU A 48 9.68 -17.99 0.98
N LEU A 49 9.49 -17.60 -0.28
CA LEU A 49 10.42 -17.90 -1.36
C LEU A 49 11.77 -17.18 -1.19
N CYS A 50 11.77 -15.96 -0.64
CA CYS A 50 12.99 -15.29 -0.17
C CYS A 50 13.71 -16.12 0.90
N LEU A 51 13.00 -16.59 1.93
CA LEU A 51 13.61 -17.39 3.01
C LEU A 51 14.25 -18.68 2.50
N VAL A 52 13.56 -19.39 1.60
CA VAL A 52 14.10 -20.59 0.94
C VAL A 52 15.34 -20.26 0.11
N SER A 53 15.29 -19.15 -0.64
CA SER A 53 16.43 -18.70 -1.46
C SER A 53 17.64 -18.29 -0.61
N VAL A 54 17.44 -17.66 0.55
CA VAL A 54 18.51 -17.34 1.50
C VAL A 54 19.14 -18.61 2.04
N SER A 55 18.32 -19.57 2.46
CA SER A 55 18.82 -20.87 2.92
C SER A 55 19.67 -21.54 1.85
N ALA A 56 19.16 -21.65 0.62
CA ALA A 56 19.91 -22.24 -0.50
C ALA A 56 21.21 -21.50 -0.83
N PHE A 57 21.20 -20.16 -0.78
CA PHE A 57 22.39 -19.33 -0.93
C PHE A 57 23.44 -19.65 0.14
N THR A 58 23.04 -19.72 1.42
CA THR A 58 23.95 -20.05 2.52
C THR A 58 24.52 -21.46 2.42
N THR A 59 23.73 -22.44 2.00
CA THR A 59 24.20 -23.82 1.76
C THR A 59 25.21 -23.87 0.61
N SER A 60 24.94 -23.15 -0.48
CA SER A 60 25.87 -23.08 -1.61
C SER A 60 27.18 -22.39 -1.24
N LEU A 61 27.11 -21.34 -0.41
CA LEU A 61 28.28 -20.64 0.10
C LEU A 61 29.11 -21.54 1.01
N TYR A 62 28.45 -22.32 1.86
CA TYR A 62 29.10 -23.29 2.73
C TYR A 62 29.86 -24.36 1.93
N LEU A 63 29.22 -24.95 0.91
CA LEU A 63 29.85 -25.95 0.04
C LEU A 63 31.05 -25.37 -0.74
N PHE A 64 30.97 -24.09 -1.12
CA PHE A 64 32.12 -23.42 -1.72
C PHE A 64 33.28 -23.25 -0.73
N ILE A 65 33.02 -22.74 0.48
CA ILE A 65 34.06 -22.48 1.48
C ILE A 65 34.71 -23.78 1.95
N ARG A 66 33.91 -24.83 2.17
CA ARG A 66 34.39 -26.10 2.74
C ARG A 66 35.08 -26.98 1.71
N ASP A 67 34.46 -27.16 0.55
CA ASP A 67 34.87 -28.19 -0.41
C ASP A 67 35.51 -27.60 -1.68
N GLY A 68 35.61 -26.26 -1.78
CA GLY A 68 36.14 -25.58 -2.98
C GLY A 68 35.33 -25.88 -4.24
N SER A 69 34.07 -26.32 -4.09
CA SER A 69 33.30 -26.90 -5.17
C SER A 69 32.90 -25.84 -6.22
N LEU A 70 33.11 -26.16 -7.49
CA LEU A 70 32.64 -25.37 -8.63
C LEU A 70 31.11 -25.20 -8.60
N SER A 71 30.38 -26.20 -8.11
CA SER A 71 28.92 -26.11 -7.94
C SER A 71 28.51 -25.10 -6.85
N GLY A 72 29.35 -24.91 -5.82
CA GLY A 72 29.15 -23.91 -4.78
C GLY A 72 29.27 -22.47 -5.31
N ILE A 73 30.20 -22.23 -6.24
CA ILE A 73 30.36 -20.93 -6.94
C ILE A 73 29.15 -20.65 -7.84
N ALA A 74 28.77 -21.62 -8.67
CA ALA A 74 27.64 -21.45 -9.57
C ALA A 74 26.33 -21.24 -8.81
N GLY A 75 26.11 -22.00 -7.73
CA GLY A 75 24.93 -21.87 -6.89
C GLY A 75 24.89 -20.53 -6.13
N THR A 76 26.00 -20.04 -5.58
CA THR A 76 26.02 -18.74 -4.87
C THR A 76 25.72 -17.59 -5.81
N ALA A 77 26.30 -17.57 -7.01
CA ALA A 77 26.00 -16.56 -8.02
C ALA A 77 24.52 -16.61 -8.45
N GLY A 78 23.98 -17.81 -8.70
CA GLY A 78 22.58 -18.00 -9.10
C GLY A 78 21.59 -17.58 -8.01
N PHE A 79 21.74 -18.09 -6.79
CA PHE A 79 20.85 -17.73 -5.68
C PHE A 79 21.00 -16.26 -5.27
N GLY A 80 22.21 -15.70 -5.35
CA GLY A 80 22.44 -14.27 -5.11
C GLY A 80 21.66 -13.39 -6.08
N PHE A 81 21.66 -13.72 -7.37
CA PHE A 81 20.86 -13.02 -8.37
C PHE A 81 19.35 -13.13 -8.10
N ILE A 82 18.86 -14.33 -7.77
CA ILE A 82 17.46 -14.57 -7.42
C ILE A 82 17.05 -13.74 -6.19
N LEU A 83 17.90 -13.66 -5.17
CA LEU A 83 17.65 -12.85 -3.98
C LEU A 83 17.53 -11.35 -4.29
N ILE A 84 18.40 -10.82 -5.15
CA ILE A 84 18.33 -9.42 -5.59
C ILE A 84 17.01 -9.16 -6.33
N MET A 85 16.61 -10.05 -7.23
CA MET A 85 15.34 -9.91 -7.96
C MET A 85 14.14 -9.93 -7.01
N LEU A 86 14.09 -10.90 -6.09
CA LEU A 86 12.98 -11.04 -5.14
C LEU A 86 12.88 -9.86 -4.17
N THR A 87 14.02 -9.39 -3.65
CA THR A 87 14.06 -8.22 -2.76
C THR A 87 13.67 -6.94 -3.50
N THR A 88 14.03 -6.81 -4.78
CA THR A 88 13.59 -5.71 -5.63
C THR A 88 12.07 -5.74 -5.79
N VAL A 89 11.49 -6.91 -6.11
CA VAL A 89 10.02 -7.08 -6.21
C VAL A 89 9.33 -6.77 -4.88
N LEU A 90 9.86 -7.24 -3.74
CA LEU A 90 9.33 -6.91 -2.41
C LEU A 90 9.37 -5.42 -2.10
N SER A 91 10.45 -4.72 -2.49
CA SER A 91 10.60 -3.30 -2.19
C SER A 91 9.61 -2.42 -2.97
N ILE A 92 9.19 -2.86 -4.16
CA ILE A 92 8.14 -2.19 -4.95
C ILE A 92 6.74 -2.42 -4.33
N LEU A 93 6.54 -3.57 -3.68
CA LEU A 93 5.27 -3.99 -3.10
C LEU A 93 5.02 -3.36 -1.71
N SER A 94 4.64 -2.08 -1.66
CA SER A 94 4.28 -1.33 -0.44
C SER A 94 3.27 -2.06 0.47
N PHE A 95 3.53 -2.07 1.80
CA PHE A 95 2.66 -2.61 2.86
C PHE A 95 1.73 -1.55 3.49
N GLY A 96 1.63 -0.36 2.89
CA GLY A 96 0.86 0.73 3.48
C GLY A 96 -0.65 0.47 3.48
N LEU A 97 -1.36 1.18 4.36
CA LEU A 97 -2.83 1.22 4.40
C LEU A 97 -3.42 1.50 3.01
N GLN A 98 -2.75 2.37 2.26
CA GLN A 98 -3.11 2.71 0.88
C GLN A 98 -3.24 1.48 -0.03
N SER A 99 -2.35 0.46 0.09
CA SER A 99 -2.46 -0.77 -0.70
C SER A 99 -3.68 -1.61 -0.33
N LYS A 100 -4.09 -1.57 0.94
CA LYS A 100 -5.28 -2.26 1.43
C LYS A 100 -6.55 -1.61 0.88
N ILE A 101 -6.55 -0.28 0.83
CA ILE A 101 -7.67 0.52 0.33
C ILE A 101 -7.79 0.43 -1.19
N GLU A 102 -6.67 0.43 -1.93
CA GLU A 102 -6.68 0.22 -3.39
C GLU A 102 -7.16 -1.17 -3.82
N CYS A 103 -7.17 -2.14 -2.90
CA CYS A 103 -7.70 -3.49 -3.14
C CYS A 103 -9.21 -3.60 -2.90
N ILE A 104 -9.86 -2.54 -2.42
CA ILE A 104 -11.31 -2.46 -2.31
C ILE A 104 -11.86 -2.21 -3.72
N ASP A 105 -12.57 -3.18 -4.27
CA ASP A 105 -13.18 -3.08 -5.60
C ASP A 105 -14.53 -2.34 -5.58
N ASP A 106 -15.12 -2.18 -4.39
CA ASP A 106 -16.41 -1.52 -4.21
C ASP A 106 -16.31 -0.01 -4.36
N ARG A 107 -17.43 0.61 -4.76
CA ARG A 107 -17.52 2.06 -4.91
C ARG A 107 -18.01 2.70 -3.62
N PHE A 108 -17.53 3.90 -3.35
CA PHE A 108 -17.98 4.74 -2.27
C PHE A 108 -19.08 5.66 -2.78
N ASP A 109 -20.29 5.50 -2.22
CA ASP A 109 -21.53 6.17 -2.59
C ASP A 109 -22.11 7.00 -1.43
N ASP A 110 -23.24 7.67 -1.66
CA ASP A 110 -23.91 8.51 -0.66
C ASP A 110 -24.33 7.72 0.58
N ASP A 111 -24.74 6.46 0.43
CA ASP A 111 -25.05 5.58 1.55
C ASP A 111 -23.80 5.27 2.39
N SER A 112 -22.65 5.09 1.75
CA SER A 112 -21.36 4.89 2.42
C SER A 112 -20.90 6.17 3.12
N LEU A 113 -21.17 7.34 2.54
CA LEU A 113 -20.93 8.63 3.17
C LEU A 113 -21.78 8.81 4.43
N LEU A 114 -23.08 8.48 4.38
CA LEU A 114 -23.95 8.58 5.54
C LEU A 114 -23.45 7.69 6.68
N ARG A 115 -23.00 6.47 6.36
CA ARG A 115 -22.41 5.57 7.35
C ARG A 115 -21.10 6.11 7.90
N LEU A 116 -20.25 6.69 7.07
CA LEU A 116 -19.01 7.32 7.48
C LEU A 116 -19.27 8.48 8.46
N PHE A 117 -20.27 9.31 8.18
CA PHE A 117 -20.73 10.37 9.08
C PHE A 117 -21.21 9.81 10.42
N THR A 118 -22.08 8.78 10.41
CA THR A 118 -22.55 8.14 11.66
C THR A 118 -21.43 7.43 12.44
N HIS A 119 -20.32 7.11 11.77
CA HIS A 119 -19.13 6.51 12.38
C HIS A 119 -18.22 7.55 13.05
N GLY A 120 -18.55 8.84 12.96
CA GLY A 120 -17.80 9.93 13.61
C GLY A 120 -16.56 10.35 12.82
N ALA A 121 -16.64 10.36 11.49
CA ALA A 121 -15.58 10.93 10.67
C ALA A 121 -15.49 12.46 10.85
N PRO A 122 -14.30 13.06 10.72
CA PRO A 122 -14.11 14.51 10.80
C PRO A 122 -14.93 15.29 9.76
N ASP A 123 -15.49 16.43 10.16
CA ASP A 123 -16.39 17.23 9.32
C ASP A 123 -15.72 17.75 8.04
N ASP A 124 -14.44 18.11 8.11
CA ASP A 124 -13.65 18.58 6.96
C ASP A 124 -13.44 17.49 5.90
N VAL A 125 -13.33 16.23 6.33
CA VAL A 125 -13.28 15.06 5.45
C VAL A 125 -14.63 14.85 4.79
N ILE A 126 -15.72 14.90 5.56
CA ILE A 126 -17.09 14.74 5.06
C ILE A 126 -17.40 15.81 4.00
N ASP A 127 -17.08 17.08 4.26
CA ASP A 127 -17.26 18.18 3.32
C ASP A 127 -16.52 17.96 1.99
N ASN A 128 -15.27 17.48 2.05
CA ASN A 128 -14.48 17.22 0.85
C ASN A 128 -14.99 16.00 0.08
N ILE A 129 -15.49 14.96 0.76
CA ILE A 129 -16.11 13.81 0.11
C ILE A 129 -17.44 14.21 -0.55
N ILE A 130 -18.29 15.01 0.11
CA ILE A 130 -19.54 15.53 -0.48
C ILE A 130 -19.23 16.30 -1.77
N ARG A 131 -18.23 17.19 -1.75
CA ARG A 131 -17.82 17.95 -2.94
C ARG A 131 -17.29 17.05 -4.05
N ALA A 132 -16.58 15.98 -3.71
CA ALA A 132 -16.04 15.03 -4.68
C ALA A 132 -17.13 14.15 -5.29
N LEU A 133 -18.06 13.63 -4.47
CA LEU A 133 -19.25 12.89 -4.92
C LEU A 133 -20.16 13.77 -5.78
N GLY A 134 -20.43 15.01 -5.37
CA GLY A 134 -21.27 15.94 -6.15
C GLY A 134 -20.71 16.28 -7.55
N ARG A 135 -19.41 16.02 -7.81
CA ARG A 135 -18.78 16.20 -9.13
C ARG A 135 -18.74 14.94 -9.97
N THR A 136 -18.58 13.78 -9.33
CA THR A 136 -18.24 12.51 -10.01
C THR A 136 -19.37 11.47 -9.94
N GLY A 137 -20.33 11.66 -9.04
CA GLY A 137 -21.42 10.73 -8.73
C GLY A 137 -20.99 9.57 -7.83
N GLU A 138 -19.77 9.07 -7.99
CA GLU A 138 -19.24 7.93 -7.24
C GLU A 138 -17.72 8.08 -7.08
N LEU A 139 -17.19 7.64 -5.95
CA LEU A 139 -15.76 7.69 -5.65
C LEU A 139 -15.18 6.29 -5.46
N ASN A 140 -13.88 6.14 -5.72
CA ASN A 140 -13.16 4.96 -5.28
C ASN A 140 -12.66 5.16 -3.84
N TYR A 141 -12.59 4.10 -3.05
CA TYR A 141 -12.01 4.15 -1.70
C TYR A 141 -10.57 4.69 -1.68
N ALA A 142 -9.81 4.51 -2.76
CA ALA A 142 -8.49 5.11 -2.92
C ALA A 142 -8.54 6.66 -2.95
N GLU A 143 -9.58 7.23 -3.55
CA GLU A 143 -9.79 8.69 -3.59
C GLU A 143 -10.29 9.20 -2.23
N VAL A 144 -11.10 8.40 -1.53
CA VAL A 144 -11.49 8.69 -0.14
C VAL A 144 -10.25 8.74 0.77
N TYR A 145 -9.32 7.79 0.62
CA TYR A 145 -8.05 7.82 1.36
C TYR A 145 -7.22 9.07 1.07
N ASP A 146 -7.16 9.51 -0.19
CA ASP A 146 -6.45 10.73 -0.56
C ASP A 146 -7.05 11.96 0.11
N ILE A 147 -8.38 12.03 0.20
CA ILE A 147 -9.08 13.11 0.90
C ILE A 147 -8.71 13.09 2.40
N TYR A 148 -8.77 11.92 3.04
CA TYR A 148 -8.33 11.74 4.42
C TYR A 148 -6.88 12.17 4.64
N TRP A 149 -5.99 11.81 3.72
CA TRP A 149 -4.58 12.17 3.77
C TRP A 149 -4.38 13.68 3.65
N LEU A 150 -5.09 14.34 2.72
CA LEU A 150 -5.02 15.78 2.52
C LEU A 150 -5.56 16.54 3.73
N CYS A 151 -6.71 16.12 4.27
CA CYS A 151 -7.31 16.67 5.48
C CYS A 151 -6.36 16.56 6.68
N SER A 152 -5.79 15.38 6.94
CA SER A 152 -4.81 15.18 8.02
C SER A 152 -3.60 16.11 7.88
N ARG A 153 -3.07 16.32 6.67
CA ARG A 153 -1.90 17.18 6.46
C ARG A 153 -2.23 18.67 6.60
N THR A 154 -3.44 19.06 6.20
CA THR A 154 -3.91 20.44 6.35
C THR A 154 -4.27 20.75 7.80
N SER A 155 -4.81 19.79 8.56
CA SER A 155 -5.01 19.95 10.01
C SER A 155 -3.70 20.06 10.78
N ASP A 156 -2.63 19.42 10.31
CA ASP A 156 -1.27 19.54 10.85
C ASP A 156 -0.57 20.87 10.47
N GLY A 157 -1.28 21.79 9.79
CA GLY A 157 -0.78 23.13 9.46
C GLY A 157 0.15 23.18 8.24
N ILE A 158 0.20 22.12 7.42
CA ILE A 158 1.01 22.12 6.19
C ILE A 158 0.24 22.86 5.09
N ASP A 159 0.93 23.79 4.41
CA ASP A 159 0.31 24.61 3.38
C ASP A 159 -0.20 23.78 2.19
N LYS A 160 -1.47 24.02 1.84
CA LYS A 160 -2.24 23.29 0.84
C LYS A 160 -1.62 23.38 -0.56
N THR A 161 -0.92 24.47 -0.87
CA THR A 161 -0.27 24.65 -2.18
C THR A 161 0.94 23.73 -2.37
N SER A 162 1.73 23.50 -1.31
CA SER A 162 2.85 22.55 -1.31
C SER A 162 2.37 21.09 -1.39
N LEU A 163 1.26 20.78 -0.72
CA LEU A 163 0.66 19.44 -0.65
C LEU A 163 0.07 18.98 -1.98
N LEU A 164 -0.48 19.90 -2.78
CA LEU A 164 -1.02 19.57 -4.10
C LEU A 164 0.06 19.07 -5.06
N GLY A 165 1.28 19.60 -4.97
CA GLY A 165 2.43 19.11 -5.75
C GLY A 165 2.85 17.70 -5.36
N GLU A 166 2.95 17.42 -4.06
CA GLU A 166 3.25 16.08 -3.56
C GLU A 166 2.14 15.07 -3.90
N HIS A 167 0.88 15.49 -3.74
CA HIS A 167 -0.28 14.67 -4.07
C HIS A 167 -0.35 14.39 -5.58
N TYR A 168 -0.05 15.36 -6.44
CA TYR A 168 0.02 15.16 -7.88
C TYR A 168 1.08 14.12 -8.26
N GLU A 169 2.28 14.18 -7.67
CA GLU A 169 3.30 13.15 -7.91
C GLU A 169 2.89 11.77 -7.39
N GLN A 170 2.16 11.69 -6.26
CA GLN A 170 1.58 10.43 -5.77
C GLN A 170 0.48 9.88 -6.71
N VAL A 171 -0.46 10.72 -7.17
CA VAL A 171 -1.49 10.37 -8.15
C VAL A 171 -0.85 9.92 -9.47
N LYS A 172 0.13 10.67 -9.97
CA LYS A 172 0.85 10.37 -11.21
C LYS A 172 1.62 9.04 -11.12
N LYS A 173 2.24 8.76 -9.97
CA LYS A 173 2.87 7.45 -9.70
C LYS A 173 1.84 6.32 -9.69
N ARG A 174 0.63 6.56 -9.15
CA ARG A 174 -0.50 5.59 -9.20
C ARG A 174 -1.00 5.32 -10.61
N VAL A 175 -1.23 6.37 -11.41
CA VAL A 175 -1.66 6.23 -12.82
C VAL A 175 -0.60 5.49 -13.64
N ARG A 176 0.68 5.80 -13.44
CA ARG A 176 1.79 5.12 -14.12
C ARG A 176 1.87 3.64 -13.74
N ASN A 177 1.67 3.29 -12.47
CA ASN A 177 1.68 1.91 -12.01
C ASN A 177 0.45 1.10 -12.46
N ARG A 178 -0.73 1.73 -12.62
CA ARG A 178 -1.93 1.06 -13.18
C ARG A 178 -1.70 0.57 -14.62
N ASN A 179 -0.92 1.30 -15.42
CA ASN A 179 -0.60 0.91 -16.80
C ASN A 179 0.35 -0.29 -16.89
N PHE A 180 1.20 -0.53 -15.87
CA PHE A 180 2.03 -1.74 -15.82
C PHE A 180 1.23 -3.02 -15.56
N ILE A 181 0.10 -2.91 -14.85
CA ILE A 181 -0.75 -4.08 -14.51
C ILE A 181 -1.68 -4.46 -15.68
N LYS A 182 -2.09 -3.52 -16.53
CA LYS A 182 -2.92 -3.80 -17.72
C LYS A 182 -2.14 -4.25 -18.95
N GLY A 183 -0.83 -4.02 -19.01
CA GLY A 183 0.01 -4.35 -20.17
C GLY A 183 0.53 -5.79 -20.24
N HIS A 184 0.20 -6.65 -19.28
CA HIS A 184 0.64 -8.05 -19.21
C HIS A 184 -0.52 -9.04 -18.99
N GLY A 185 -1.71 -8.69 -19.49
CA GLY A 185 -2.83 -9.63 -19.65
C GLY A 185 -2.81 -10.28 -21.02
#